data_AF-A0A955N7I5-F1
#
_entry.id   AF-A0A955N7I5-F1
#
_cell.length_a   1.000
_cell.length_b   1.000
_cell.length_c   1.000
_cell.angle_alpha   90.00
_cell.angle_beta   90.00
_cell.angle_gamma   90.00
#
_symmetry.space_group_name_H-M   'P 1'
#
loop_
_entity.id
_entity.type
_entity.pdbx_description
1 polymer ?
#
loop_
_entity_poly.entity_id
_entity_poly.type
_entity_poly.pdbx_seq_one_letter_code
_entity_poly.pdbx_strand_id
1 'polypeptide(L)'
;PRKLWEQNVSMGQGFRNLNHLCLSLTKKDWEDLQGRLRDQKIAISEGPVQRWGARGSGTSIYFTDPEGNMIEARFYEEDDRSKKCLLGS
;
A
#
# COMPACT_ATOMS: atom_id res chain seq x y z
N PRO A 1 16.11 -28.17 0.52
CA PRO A 1 14.84 -27.83 1.23
C PRO A 1 14.94 -27.14 2.60
N ARG A 2 16.14 -26.84 3.15
CA ARG A 2 16.31 -25.78 4.20
C ARG A 2 17.49 -24.84 3.91
N LYS A 3 18.54 -25.37 3.27
CA LYS A 3 19.76 -24.63 2.90
C LYS A 3 19.61 -23.54 1.81
N LEU A 4 18.43 -23.35 1.21
CA LEU A 4 18.22 -22.38 0.11
C LEU A 4 17.77 -20.99 0.59
N TRP A 5 17.26 -20.88 1.83
CA TRP A 5 16.80 -19.62 2.41
C TRP A 5 17.72 -19.10 3.54
N GLU A 6 18.78 -19.85 3.86
CA GLU A 6 19.79 -19.48 4.87
C GLU A 6 20.89 -18.56 4.32
N GLN A 7 20.94 -18.32 3.00
CA GLN A 7 22.00 -17.53 2.40
C GLN A 7 21.55 -16.08 2.16
N ASN A 8 22.05 -15.21 3.03
CA ASN A 8 21.95 -13.74 3.00
C ASN A 8 20.70 -13.13 3.66
N VAL A 9 20.53 -13.38 4.96
CA VAL A 9 19.96 -12.33 5.83
C VAL A 9 21.07 -11.30 6.06
N SER A 10 21.36 -10.44 5.08
CA SER A 10 22.16 -9.25 5.34
C SER A 10 21.32 -8.37 6.27
N MET A 11 21.78 -8.16 7.50
CA MET A 11 21.16 -7.22 8.43
C MET A 11 20.87 -5.90 7.72
N GLY A 12 19.57 -5.59 7.57
CA GLY A 12 19.07 -4.25 7.31
C GLY A 12 18.54 -3.93 5.91
N GLN A 13 18.67 -4.80 4.90
CA GLN A 13 18.05 -4.54 3.58
C GLN A 13 17.49 -5.82 2.97
N GLY A 14 16.17 -5.95 2.99
CA GLY A 14 15.48 -6.98 2.20
C GLY A 14 15.90 -6.94 0.73
N PHE A 15 15.89 -8.09 0.06
CA PHE A 15 16.18 -8.18 -1.36
C PHE A 15 15.24 -7.24 -2.13
N ARG A 16 15.75 -6.12 -2.63
CA ARG A 16 14.99 -5.06 -3.31
C ARG A 16 14.54 -5.46 -4.72
N ASN A 17 13.81 -6.56 -4.86
CA ASN A 17 13.15 -6.91 -6.14
C ASN A 17 11.80 -6.20 -6.31
N LEU A 18 11.25 -5.64 -5.23
CA LEU A 18 9.98 -4.90 -5.19
C LEU A 18 10.26 -3.41 -4.97
N ASN A 19 9.65 -2.55 -5.79
CA ASN A 19 9.70 -1.10 -5.58
C ASN A 19 8.83 -0.69 -4.38
N HIS A 20 7.60 -1.21 -4.31
CA HIS A 20 6.69 -1.09 -3.17
C HIS A 20 5.56 -2.14 -3.29
N LEU A 21 4.89 -2.42 -2.17
CA LEU A 21 3.66 -3.21 -2.11
C LEU A 21 2.47 -2.27 -1.96
N CYS A 22 1.52 -2.29 -2.90
CA CYS A 22 0.31 -1.47 -2.84
C CYS A 22 -0.87 -2.26 -2.24
N LEU A 23 -1.47 -1.70 -1.19
CA LEU A 23 -2.68 -2.19 -0.54
C LEU A 23 -3.85 -1.27 -0.88
N SER A 24 -4.84 -1.79 -1.61
CA SER A 24 -6.10 -1.08 -1.89
C SER A 24 -7.07 -1.30 -0.74
N LEU A 25 -7.47 -0.23 -0.07
CA LEU A 25 -8.34 -0.24 1.10
C LEU A 25 -9.64 0.52 0.83
N THR A 26 -10.63 0.33 1.70
CA THR A 26 -11.77 1.26 1.78
C THR A 26 -11.29 2.59 2.38
N LYS A 27 -12.05 3.68 2.16
CA LYS A 27 -11.70 4.99 2.74
C LYS A 27 -11.60 4.92 4.27
N LYS A 28 -12.55 4.22 4.91
CA LYS A 28 -12.57 4.02 6.35
C LYS A 28 -11.34 3.25 6.84
N ASP A 29 -11.02 2.11 6.24
CA ASP A 29 -9.86 1.31 6.67
C ASP A 29 -8.54 2.05 6.44
N TRP A 30 -8.48 2.91 5.42
CA TRP A 30 -7.33 3.75 5.15
C TRP A 30 -7.15 4.85 6.23
N GLU A 31 -8.24 5.50 6.65
CA GLU A 31 -8.24 6.46 7.76
C GLU A 31 -7.87 5.77 9.09
N ASP A 32 -8.44 4.60 9.36
CA ASP A 32 -8.14 3.79 10.54
C ASP A 32 -6.66 3.35 10.55
N LEU A 33 -6.11 2.97 9.38
CA LEU A 33 -4.69 2.65 9.22
C LEU A 33 -3.82 3.86 9.57
N GLN A 34 -4.13 5.06 9.06
CA GLN A 34 -3.38 6.26 9.41
C GLN A 34 -3.37 6.53 10.92
N GLY A 35 -4.51 6.34 11.58
CA GLY A 35 -4.63 6.44 13.04
C GLY A 35 -3.65 5.48 13.73
N ARG A 36 -3.67 4.21 13.34
CA ARG A 36 -2.77 3.17 13.89
C ARG A 36 -1.30 3.49 13.65
N LEU A 37 -0.93 3.97 12.45
CA LEU A 37 0.45 4.35 12.13
C LEU A 37 0.93 5.47 13.07
N ARG A 38 0.10 6.51 13.26
CA ARG A 38 0.41 7.62 14.18
C ARG A 38 0.55 7.14 15.62
N ASP A 39 -0.37 6.30 16.10
CA ASP A 39 -0.38 5.82 17.48
C ASP A 39 0.84 4.93 17.77
N GLN A 40 1.34 4.21 16.76
CA GLN A 40 2.57 3.42 16.81
C GLN A 40 3.84 4.22 16.45
N LYS A 41 3.72 5.54 16.22
CA LYS A 41 4.83 6.44 15.83
C LYS A 41 5.57 6.00 14.56
N ILE A 42 4.86 5.36 13.63
CA ILE A 42 5.38 5.02 12.30
C ILE A 42 5.25 6.24 11.41
N ALA A 43 6.37 6.68 10.83
CA ALA A 43 6.40 7.84 9.95
C ALA A 43 5.80 7.50 8.58
N ILE A 44 4.89 8.35 8.11
CA ILE A 44 4.46 8.37 6.71
C ILE A 44 5.54 9.11 5.92
N SER A 45 6.18 8.42 4.99
CA SER A 45 7.27 8.96 4.16
C SER A 45 6.76 9.90 3.08
N GLU A 46 5.57 9.63 2.54
CA GLU A 46 4.91 10.47 1.54
C GLU A 46 3.39 10.30 1.66
N GLY A 47 2.64 11.39 1.48
CA GLY A 47 1.18 11.37 1.47
C GLY A 47 0.52 12.23 2.55
N PRO A 48 -0.80 12.49 2.44
CA PRO A 48 -1.70 12.01 1.39
C PRO A 48 -1.42 12.64 0.02
N VAL A 49 -1.27 11.82 -1.02
CA VAL A 49 -1.02 12.28 -2.40
C VAL A 49 -1.93 11.56 -3.39
N GLN A 50 -2.36 12.27 -4.44
CA GLN A 50 -3.09 11.65 -5.53
C GLN A 50 -2.13 10.89 -6.45
N ARG A 51 -2.52 9.65 -6.78
CA ARG A 51 -1.79 8.76 -7.69
C ARG A 51 -2.77 8.09 -8.63
N TRP A 52 -2.42 8.06 -9.92
CA TRP A 52 -3.18 7.31 -10.91
C TRP A 52 -2.86 5.81 -10.81
N GLY A 53 -3.83 4.95 -11.06
CA GLY A 53 -3.63 3.50 -11.10
C GLY A 53 -4.75 2.78 -11.82
N ALA A 54 -4.84 1.46 -11.60
CA ALA A 54 -5.76 0.58 -12.33
C ALA A 54 -7.24 0.98 -12.21
N ARG A 55 -7.63 1.64 -11.11
CA ARG A 55 -9.01 2.10 -10.87
C ARG A 55 -9.17 3.62 -11.01
N GLY A 56 -8.26 4.29 -11.72
CA GLY A 56 -8.26 5.76 -11.87
C GLY A 56 -7.46 6.46 -10.79
N SER A 57 -7.91 7.65 -10.37
CA SER A 57 -7.24 8.44 -9.33
C SER A 57 -7.55 7.88 -7.94
N GLY A 58 -6.51 7.58 -7.17
CA GLY A 58 -6.62 7.17 -5.78
C GLY A 58 -5.69 7.98 -4.87
N THR A 59 -6.13 8.17 -3.63
CA THR A 59 -5.33 8.85 -2.60
C THR A 59 -4.44 7.82 -1.92
N SER A 60 -3.14 8.09 -1.90
CA SER A 60 -2.12 7.16 -1.41
C SER A 60 -1.28 7.78 -0.28
N ILE A 61 -0.84 6.92 0.64
CA ILE A 61 0.23 7.19 1.63
C ILE A 61 1.29 6.10 1.52
N TYR A 62 2.52 6.44 1.87
CA TYR A 62 3.68 5.56 1.83
C TYR A 62 4.33 5.49 3.21
N PHE A 63 4.71 4.29 3.62
CA PHE A 63 5.45 4.04 4.86
C PHE A 63 6.31 2.78 4.70
N THR A 64 7.19 2.51 5.66
CA THR A 64 8.12 1.39 5.60
C THR A 64 7.85 0.41 6.75
N ASP A 65 7.93 -0.89 6.48
CA ASP A 65 7.90 -1.92 7.52
C ASP A 65 9.27 -2.08 8.19
N PRO A 66 9.38 -2.82 9.31
CA PRO A 66 10.67 -3.00 10.00
C PRO A 66 11.75 -3.67 9.14
N GLU A 67 11.36 -4.42 8.11
CA GLU A 67 12.25 -5.09 7.17
C GLU A 67 12.75 -4.19 6.01
N GLY A 68 12.24 -2.95 5.93
CA GLY A 68 12.66 -1.97 4.92
C GLY A 68 11.87 -2.00 3.62
N ASN A 69 10.77 -2.74 3.55
CA ASN A 69 9.85 -2.79 2.42
C ASN A 69 8.98 -1.52 2.39
N MET A 70 8.91 -0.90 1.21
CA MET A 70 8.02 0.23 0.98
C MET A 70 6.57 -0.26 0.81
N ILE A 71 5.66 0.25 1.63
CA ILE A 71 4.23 -0.05 1.57
C ILE A 71 3.50 1.21 1.12
N GLU A 72 2.65 1.06 0.10
CA GLU A 72 1.68 2.05 -0.32
C GLU A 72 0.29 1.62 0.18
N ALA A 73 -0.39 2.46 0.95
CA ALA A 73 -1.81 2.28 1.22
C ALA A 73 -2.62 3.28 0.40
N ARG A 74 -3.54 2.77 -0.41
CA ARG A 74 -4.36 3.54 -1.32
C ARG A 74 -5.84 3.29 -1.07
N PHE A 75 -6.64 4.35 -1.10
CA PHE A 75 -8.07 4.22 -1.35
C PHE A 75 -8.44 4.92 -2.65
N TYR A 76 -9.47 4.41 -3.30
CA TYR A 76 -10.15 5.09 -4.39
C TYR A 76 -11.43 5.68 -3.81
N GLU A 77 -11.74 6.94 -4.11
CA GLU A 77 -13.11 7.41 -3.89
C GLU A 77 -14.02 6.48 -4.69
N GLU A 78 -15.12 6.01 -4.10
CA GLU A 78 -16.02 5.11 -4.81
C GLU A 78 -16.48 5.79 -6.10
N ASP A 79 -15.94 5.35 -7.23
CA ASP A 79 -16.49 5.68 -8.52
C ASP A 79 -17.85 4.96 -8.57
N ASP A 80 -18.93 5.71 -8.75
CA ASP A 80 -20.31 5.25 -8.98
C ASP A 80 -20.45 4.33 -10.22
N ARG A 81 -19.32 3.87 -10.79
CA ARG A 81 -19.21 2.92 -11.90
C ARG A 81 -19.50 1.48 -11.49
N SER A 82 -19.43 1.15 -10.20
CA SER A 82 -19.90 -0.15 -9.70
C SER A 82 -21.43 -0.30 -9.79
N LYS A 83 -22.19 0.77 -10.10
CA LYS A 83 -23.65 0.73 -10.24
C LYS A 83 -24.21 0.68 -11.66
N LYS A 84 -23.37 0.60 -12.69
CA LYS A 84 -23.87 0.31 -14.03
C LYS A 84 -22.83 -0.47 -14.81
N CYS A 85 -22.99 -1.79 -14.85
CA CYS A 85 -22.66 -2.51 -16.08
C CYS A 85 -23.42 -1.80 -17.21
N LEU A 86 -22.70 -1.01 -18.01
CA LEU A 86 -23.23 -0.37 -19.22
C LEU A 86 -23.29 -1.35 -20.41
N LEU A 87 -22.99 -2.63 -20.18
CA LEU A 87 -23.34 -3.70 -21.11
C LEU A 87 -24.81 -4.04 -20.89
N GLY A 88 -25.68 -3.11 -21.30
CA GLY A 88 -27.05 -3.44 -21.62
C GLY A 88 -27.06 -4.39 -22.82
N SER A 89 -27.69 -5.54 -22.66
CA SER A 89 -28.22 -6.36 -23.74
C SER A 89 -29.64 -6.74 -23.35
#